data_AF-A0AAN8FEQ4-F1
#
_entry.id   AF-A0AAN8FEQ4-F1
#
_cell.length_a   1.000
_cell.length_b   1.000
_cell.length_c   1.000
_cell.angle_alpha   90.00
_cell.angle_beta   90.00
_cell.angle_gamma   90.00
#
_symmetry.space_group_name_H-M   'P 1'
#
loop_
_entity.id
_entity.type
_entity.pdbx_description
1 polymer ?
#
loop_
_entity_poly.entity_id
_entity_poly.type
_entity_poly.pdbx_seq_one_letter_code
_entity_poly.pdbx_strand_id
1 'polypeptide(L)'
;MLACYYDQGTNAGWEYVDAYIFPCLRSSCAAPAAQVEATVNRLKAEGAQFGMIWLDIEIFAWPNDINYNRNFITAMDRNELENLAKSASDDVAMGVNWGIYTNNNNWGSIVGINWNQWASRPLWWANYNGHQDYTGFVPFGGWSKPAIHQYAGDYKGPCGVDLDLNWY
;
A
#
# COMPACT_ATOMS: atom_id res chain seq x y z
N MET A 1 -2.36 -14.07 -5.30
CA MET A 1 -1.00 -14.54 -5.62
C MET A 1 -0.31 -14.74 -4.28
N LEU A 2 0.00 -15.98 -3.90
CA LEU A 2 0.64 -16.27 -2.61
C LEU A 2 2.15 -16.02 -2.78
N ALA A 3 2.66 -14.95 -2.17
CA ALA A 3 4.10 -14.82 -1.96
C ALA A 3 4.54 -15.90 -0.96
N CYS A 4 5.72 -16.47 -1.20
CA CYS A 4 6.33 -17.47 -0.33
C CYS A 4 6.41 -16.95 1.12
N TYR A 5 5.52 -17.41 1.99
CA TYR A 5 5.75 -17.36 3.43
C TYR A 5 6.77 -18.44 3.75
N TYR A 6 8.05 -18.07 3.68
CA TYR A 6 9.13 -18.83 4.30
C TYR A 6 9.19 -18.43 5.77
N ASP A 7 9.18 -19.47 6.60
CA ASP A 7 9.34 -19.52 8.05
C ASP A 7 10.27 -18.41 8.61
N GLN A 8 9.70 -17.58 9.50
CA GLN A 8 10.39 -16.64 10.41
C GLN A 8 11.09 -15.45 9.73
N GLY A 9 10.35 -14.36 9.54
CA GLY A 9 10.80 -13.05 9.04
C GLY A 9 11.86 -12.32 9.87
N THR A 10 12.66 -13.02 10.67
CA THR A 10 13.82 -12.49 11.40
C THR A 10 15.10 -13.31 11.19
N ASN A 11 15.04 -14.51 10.60
CA ASN A 11 16.22 -15.37 10.42
C ASN A 11 16.95 -15.21 9.07
N ALA A 12 16.37 -14.46 8.12
CA ALA A 12 16.97 -14.21 6.82
C ALA A 12 17.69 -12.84 6.71
N GLY A 13 17.70 -12.04 7.79
CA GLY A 13 18.46 -10.78 7.87
C GLY A 13 17.83 -9.59 7.14
N TRP A 14 16.53 -9.64 6.82
CA TRP A 14 15.81 -8.52 6.22
C TRP A 14 15.61 -7.40 7.24
N GLU A 15 16.10 -6.19 6.91
CA GLU A 15 16.02 -5.02 7.81
C GLU A 15 14.61 -4.41 7.84
N TYR A 16 13.91 -4.44 6.70
CA TYR A 16 12.56 -3.90 6.55
C TYR A 16 11.68 -4.92 5.82
N VAL A 17 10.53 -5.22 6.41
CA VAL A 17 9.48 -6.07 5.82
C VAL A 17 8.18 -5.30 5.92
N ASP A 18 7.53 -5.07 4.79
CA ASP A 18 6.23 -4.42 4.69
C ASP A 18 5.26 -5.33 3.94
N ALA A 19 3.97 -5.06 4.08
CA ALA A 19 2.93 -5.74 3.31
C ALA A 19 2.10 -4.73 2.52
N TYR A 20 1.33 -5.19 1.54
CA TYR A 20 0.44 -4.34 0.75
C TYR A 20 -0.94 -4.96 0.59
N ILE A 21 -1.92 -4.12 0.29
CA ILE A 21 -3.28 -4.51 -0.03
C ILE A 21 -3.58 -3.98 -1.43
N PHE A 22 -3.83 -4.88 -2.37
CA PHE A 22 -4.41 -4.56 -3.67
C PHE A 22 -5.94 -4.52 -3.55
N PRO A 23 -6.59 -3.34 -3.59
CA PRO A 23 -8.01 -3.24 -3.30
C PRO A 23 -8.87 -4.01 -4.31
N CYS A 24 -9.81 -4.79 -3.81
CA CYS A 24 -10.81 -5.42 -4.66
C CYS A 24 -12.09 -4.58 -4.71
N LEU A 25 -12.45 -4.11 -5.91
CA LEU A 25 -13.62 -3.26 -6.13
C LEU A 25 -14.86 -3.99 -6.64
N ARG A 26 -14.78 -5.31 -6.82
CA ARG A 26 -15.93 -6.12 -7.28
C ARG A 26 -17.01 -6.12 -6.20
N SER A 27 -18.28 -6.14 -6.61
CA SER A 27 -19.41 -6.23 -5.67
C SER A 27 -19.41 -7.50 -4.81
N SER A 28 -18.71 -8.55 -5.23
CA SER A 28 -18.53 -9.78 -4.46
C SER A 28 -17.41 -9.71 -3.41
N CYS A 29 -16.59 -8.65 -3.43
CA CYS A 29 -15.52 -8.47 -2.47
C CYS A 29 -16.04 -7.81 -1.19
N ALA A 30 -15.29 -8.00 -0.11
CA ALA A 30 -15.62 -7.39 1.17
C ALA A 30 -15.61 -5.86 1.07
N ALA A 31 -16.30 -5.20 2.01
CA ALA A 31 -16.25 -3.75 2.14
C ALA A 31 -14.80 -3.25 2.34
N PRO A 32 -14.47 -2.00 1.97
CA PRO A 32 -13.10 -1.50 1.97
C PRO A 32 -12.35 -1.73 3.30
N ALA A 33 -13.00 -1.41 4.42
CA ALA A 33 -12.50 -1.65 5.77
C ALA A 33 -12.23 -3.15 6.03
N ALA A 34 -13.21 -4.02 5.75
CA ALA A 34 -13.06 -5.46 5.98
C ALA A 34 -11.92 -6.11 5.17
N GLN A 35 -11.52 -5.52 4.03
CA GLN A 35 -10.33 -5.98 3.29
C GLN A 35 -9.04 -5.72 4.08
N VAL A 36 -8.95 -4.56 4.72
CA VAL A 36 -7.83 -4.20 5.60
C VAL A 36 -7.81 -5.10 6.83
N GLU A 37 -8.94 -5.20 7.53
CA GLU A 37 -9.08 -6.02 8.73
C GLU A 37 -8.63 -7.46 8.47
N ALA A 38 -9.19 -8.08 7.42
CA ALA A 38 -8.89 -9.46 7.06
C ALA A 38 -7.41 -9.65 6.72
N THR A 39 -6.79 -8.69 6.01
CA THR A 39 -5.36 -8.75 5.68
C THR A 39 -4.53 -8.71 6.94
N VAL A 40 -4.73 -7.70 7.80
CA VAL A 40 -3.89 -7.54 9.00
C VAL A 40 -4.11 -8.69 9.99
N ASN A 41 -5.36 -9.14 10.19
CA ASN A 41 -5.65 -10.31 11.01
C ASN A 41 -4.95 -11.56 10.48
N ARG A 42 -4.95 -11.76 9.16
CA ARG A 42 -4.27 -12.90 8.54
C ARG A 42 -2.76 -12.84 8.77
N LEU A 43 -2.13 -11.69 8.50
CA LEU A 43 -0.69 -11.49 8.71
C LEU A 43 -0.30 -11.77 10.17
N LYS A 44 -1.05 -11.22 11.14
CA LYS A 44 -0.84 -11.45 12.57
C LYS A 44 -1.03 -12.92 12.96
N ALA A 45 -2.08 -13.57 12.45
CA ALA A 45 -2.37 -14.98 12.74
C ALA A 45 -1.28 -15.93 12.20
N GLU A 46 -0.64 -15.57 11.08
CA GLU A 46 0.49 -16.30 10.51
C GLU A 46 1.83 -15.98 11.17
N GLY A 47 1.84 -15.05 12.15
CA GLY A 47 3.08 -14.63 12.83
C GLY A 47 3.99 -13.77 11.96
N ALA A 48 3.45 -13.16 10.88
CA ALA A 48 4.20 -12.27 10.03
C ALA A 48 4.63 -11.01 10.80
N GLN A 49 5.90 -10.64 10.69
CA GLN A 49 6.42 -9.38 11.20
C GLN A 49 6.51 -8.38 10.05
N PHE A 50 5.86 -7.22 10.19
CA PHE A 50 5.87 -6.17 9.18
C PHE A 50 5.81 -4.79 9.82
N GLY A 51 6.44 -3.79 9.19
CA GLY A 51 6.53 -2.41 9.67
C GLY A 51 5.41 -1.52 9.13
N MET A 52 4.99 -1.73 7.89
CA MET A 52 3.99 -0.92 7.19
C MET A 52 3.02 -1.76 6.33
N ILE A 53 1.82 -1.22 6.14
CA ILE A 53 0.85 -1.65 5.13
C ILE A 53 0.74 -0.58 4.03
N TRP A 54 0.94 -0.98 2.78
CA TRP A 54 0.78 -0.10 1.62
C TRP A 54 -0.56 -0.36 0.92
N LEU A 55 -1.37 0.67 0.72
CA LEU A 55 -2.52 0.56 -0.16
C LEU A 55 -2.04 0.71 -1.61
N ASP A 56 -2.24 -0.34 -2.38
CA ASP A 56 -1.75 -0.45 -3.75
C ASP A 56 -2.79 0.13 -4.73
N ILE A 57 -2.59 1.39 -5.11
CA ILE A 57 -3.56 2.18 -5.89
C ILE A 57 -3.08 2.33 -7.34
N GLU A 58 -3.51 1.37 -8.17
CA GLU A 58 -3.13 1.27 -9.58
C GLU A 58 -4.32 1.19 -10.55
N ILE A 59 -4.11 1.60 -11.80
CA ILE A 59 -5.15 1.55 -12.84
C ILE A 59 -5.38 0.09 -13.23
N PHE A 60 -6.39 -0.52 -12.61
CA PHE A 60 -6.83 -1.87 -12.92
C PHE A 60 -8.36 -2.00 -12.93
N ALA A 61 -9.01 -1.85 -11.78
CA ALA A 61 -10.45 -2.08 -11.62
C ALA A 61 -11.23 -0.84 -11.17
N TRP A 62 -10.58 0.33 -11.08
CA TRP A 62 -11.23 1.55 -10.65
C TRP A 62 -12.21 2.07 -11.70
N PRO A 63 -13.47 2.35 -11.33
CA PRO A 63 -14.41 2.96 -12.25
C PRO A 63 -14.00 4.40 -12.58
N ASN A 64 -14.55 4.94 -13.67
CA ASN A 64 -14.44 6.36 -14.01
C ASN A 64 -15.38 7.22 -13.13
N ASP A 65 -15.24 7.09 -11.81
CA ASP A 65 -15.94 7.87 -10.80
C ASP A 65 -14.96 8.22 -9.68
N ILE A 66 -14.36 9.41 -9.81
CA ILE A 66 -13.38 9.93 -8.86
C ILE A 66 -13.94 10.02 -7.44
N ASN A 67 -15.22 10.35 -7.28
CA ASN A 67 -15.81 10.49 -5.94
C ASN A 67 -15.99 9.13 -5.27
N TYR A 68 -16.47 8.14 -6.02
CA TYR A 68 -16.50 6.76 -5.55
C TYR A 68 -15.10 6.28 -5.15
N ASN A 69 -14.10 6.50 -6.02
CA ASN A 69 -12.73 6.04 -5.78
C ASN A 69 -12.13 6.66 -4.49
N ARG A 70 -12.29 7.98 -4.31
CA ARG A 70 -11.87 8.69 -3.11
C ARG A 70 -12.57 8.18 -1.85
N ASN A 71 -13.88 7.95 -1.93
CA ASN A 71 -14.67 7.43 -0.81
C ASN A 71 -14.25 6.00 -0.46
N PHE A 72 -13.96 5.15 -1.45
CA PHE A 72 -13.48 3.80 -1.24
C PHE A 72 -12.14 3.78 -0.49
N ILE A 73 -11.15 4.55 -0.97
CA ILE A 73 -9.83 4.66 -0.31
C ILE A 73 -9.97 5.23 1.10
N THR A 74 -10.81 6.26 1.26
CA THR A 74 -11.09 6.84 2.59
C THR A 74 -11.73 5.84 3.54
N ALA A 75 -12.55 4.91 3.04
CA ALA A 75 -13.18 3.87 3.85
C ALA A 75 -12.21 2.73 4.23
N MET A 76 -11.12 2.53 3.48
CA MET A 76 -10.03 1.62 3.90
C MET A 76 -9.24 2.20 5.07
N ASP A 77 -9.05 3.52 5.06
CA ASP A 77 -8.31 4.23 6.10
C ASP A 77 -9.12 4.44 7.40
N ARG A 78 -10.28 5.11 7.29
CA ARG A 78 -10.97 5.81 8.39
C ARG A 78 -11.30 4.94 9.60
N ASN A 79 -11.48 3.64 9.44
CA ASN A 79 -11.88 2.76 10.54
C ASN A 79 -10.77 1.81 10.99
N GLU A 80 -10.00 1.24 10.07
CA GLU A 80 -9.14 0.08 10.36
C GLU A 80 -7.67 0.41 10.58
N LEU A 81 -7.15 1.40 9.84
CA LEU A 81 -5.75 1.80 9.89
C LEU A 81 -5.52 3.01 10.81
N GLU A 82 -6.41 4.00 10.77
CA GLU A 82 -6.18 5.31 11.40
C GLU A 82 -6.70 5.47 12.83
N ASN A 83 -7.72 4.72 13.26
CA ASN A 83 -8.40 4.98 14.54
C ASN A 83 -7.67 4.42 15.77
N LEU A 84 -6.41 4.82 16.01
CA LEU A 84 -5.82 4.86 17.34
C LEU A 84 -5.04 6.15 17.57
N ALA A 85 -5.76 7.14 18.11
CA ALA A 85 -5.20 7.91 19.21
C ALA A 85 -6.14 8.01 20.42
N LYS A 86 -7.41 7.56 20.35
CA LYS A 86 -8.37 7.72 21.46
C LYS A 86 -9.33 6.55 21.64
N SER A 87 -9.14 5.89 22.78
CA SER A 87 -10.11 5.10 23.54
C SER A 87 -10.29 3.63 23.14
N ALA A 88 -9.77 2.79 24.03
CA ALA A 88 -10.10 1.38 24.17
C ALA A 88 -11.61 1.18 24.41
N SER A 89 -12.28 0.50 23.48
CA SER A 89 -13.28 -0.58 23.68
C SER A 89 -14.18 -0.64 22.44
N ASP A 90 -14.05 -1.75 21.70
CA ASP A 90 -14.96 -2.27 20.66
C ASP A 90 -15.04 -1.67 19.24
N ASP A 91 -14.14 -0.79 18.81
CA ASP A 91 -14.06 -0.40 17.38
C ASP A 91 -12.66 -0.68 16.79
N VAL A 92 -12.65 -1.42 15.68
CA VAL A 92 -11.52 -2.18 15.11
C VAL A 92 -10.37 -1.29 14.67
N ALA A 93 -9.35 -1.17 15.51
CA ALA A 93 -8.12 -0.49 15.13
C ALA A 93 -6.94 -1.46 15.13
N MET A 94 -6.24 -1.54 14.00
CA MET A 94 -5.26 -2.60 13.79
C MET A 94 -3.84 -2.24 14.24
N GLY A 95 -3.58 -0.95 14.54
CA GLY A 95 -2.31 -0.47 15.12
C GLY A 95 -1.10 -0.64 14.20
N VAL A 96 -1.29 -0.51 12.89
CA VAL A 96 -0.23 -0.67 11.88
C VAL A 96 0.09 0.67 11.22
N ASN A 97 1.36 0.92 10.89
CA ASN A 97 1.72 2.06 10.03
C ASN A 97 1.22 1.80 8.62
N TRP A 98 0.89 2.84 7.88
CA TRP A 98 0.42 2.67 6.51
C TRP A 98 0.76 3.84 5.58
N GLY A 99 0.78 3.56 4.28
CA GLY A 99 1.07 4.50 3.20
C GLY A 99 0.36 4.16 1.90
N ILE A 100 0.62 4.95 0.86
CA ILE A 100 0.08 4.75 -0.49
C ILE A 100 1.19 4.29 -1.43
N TYR A 101 0.97 3.19 -2.14
CA TYR A 101 1.71 2.85 -3.34
C TYR A 101 0.95 3.37 -4.57
N THR A 102 1.60 4.19 -5.39
CA THR A 102 1.02 4.68 -6.65
C THR A 102 2.07 5.41 -7.51
N ASN A 103 1.65 5.92 -8.66
CA ASN A 103 2.39 6.91 -9.45
C ASN A 103 1.47 8.06 -9.88
N ASN A 104 2.04 9.12 -10.44
CA ASN A 104 1.31 10.31 -10.85
C ASN A 104 0.18 10.00 -11.88
N ASN A 105 0.42 9.09 -12.82
CA ASN A 105 -0.58 8.69 -13.81
C ASN A 105 -1.77 7.94 -13.17
N ASN A 106 -1.47 6.98 -12.29
CA ASN A 106 -2.45 6.22 -11.54
C ASN A 106 -3.27 7.13 -10.62
N TRP A 107 -2.60 7.94 -9.80
CA TRP A 107 -3.26 8.90 -8.91
C TRP A 107 -4.13 9.89 -9.68
N GLY A 108 -3.59 10.43 -10.77
CA GLY A 108 -4.28 11.36 -11.67
C GLY A 108 -5.59 10.80 -12.21
N SER A 109 -5.54 9.55 -12.68
CA SER A 109 -6.68 8.88 -13.31
C SER A 109 -7.72 8.36 -12.32
N ILE A 110 -7.29 7.87 -11.15
CA ILE A 110 -8.17 7.21 -10.17
C ILE A 110 -8.85 8.24 -9.26
N VAL A 111 -8.09 9.18 -8.72
CA VAL A 111 -8.57 10.10 -7.67
C VAL A 111 -8.43 11.56 -8.04
N GLY A 112 -7.86 11.87 -9.20
CA GLY A 112 -7.54 13.24 -9.62
C GLY A 112 -6.24 13.72 -9.00
N ILE A 113 -5.34 14.24 -9.85
CA ILE A 113 -3.93 14.49 -9.53
C ILE A 113 -3.70 15.42 -8.32
N ASN A 114 -4.65 16.32 -8.05
CA ASN A 114 -4.56 17.31 -6.97
C ASN A 114 -5.19 16.84 -5.64
N TRP A 115 -5.78 15.65 -5.58
CA TRP A 115 -6.37 15.17 -4.33
C TRP A 115 -5.27 14.87 -3.32
N ASN A 116 -5.30 15.59 -2.20
CA ASN A 116 -4.20 15.67 -1.23
C ASN A 116 -4.58 15.19 0.17
N GLN A 117 -5.71 14.48 0.31
CA GLN A 117 -6.19 13.94 1.58
C GLN A 117 -5.10 13.13 2.32
N TRP A 118 -4.23 12.45 1.58
CA TRP A 118 -3.21 11.54 2.10
C TRP A 118 -1.78 12.07 2.01
N ALA A 119 -1.59 13.36 1.75
CA ALA A 119 -0.25 13.95 1.59
C ALA A 119 0.65 13.81 2.84
N SER A 120 0.07 13.63 4.03
CA SER A 120 0.79 13.37 5.28
C SER A 120 1.26 11.92 5.45
N ARG A 121 0.71 10.99 4.66
CA ARG A 121 1.09 9.57 4.67
C ARG A 121 2.31 9.35 3.76
N PRO A 122 3.17 8.37 4.06
CA PRO A 122 4.30 8.06 3.20
C PRO A 122 3.84 7.58 1.81
N LEU A 123 4.64 7.91 0.80
CA LEU A 123 4.40 7.54 -0.59
C LEU A 123 5.46 6.53 -1.05
N TRP A 124 5.02 5.37 -1.51
CA TRP A 124 5.82 4.44 -2.29
C TRP A 124 5.54 4.72 -3.77
N TRP A 125 6.49 5.39 -4.40
CA TRP A 125 6.36 5.90 -5.76
C TRP A 125 6.82 4.85 -6.78
N ALA A 126 5.95 4.48 -7.72
CA ALA A 126 6.29 3.56 -8.79
C ALA A 126 6.82 4.30 -10.03
N ASN A 127 8.05 4.02 -10.42
CA ASN A 127 8.63 4.52 -11.67
C ASN A 127 9.78 3.63 -12.14
N TYR A 128 9.56 2.80 -13.15
CA TYR A 128 10.52 1.80 -13.62
C TYR A 128 11.63 2.40 -14.51
N ASN A 129 12.38 3.36 -13.97
CA ASN A 129 13.46 4.04 -14.66
C ASN A 129 14.83 3.38 -14.45
N GLY A 130 14.94 2.35 -13.60
CA GLY A 130 16.20 1.67 -13.29
C GLY A 130 17.15 2.44 -12.36
N HIS A 131 16.76 3.61 -11.86
CA HIS A 131 17.58 4.43 -10.96
C HIS A 131 17.21 4.17 -9.50
N GLN A 132 18.22 3.92 -8.66
CA GLN A 132 18.06 3.78 -7.20
C GLN A 132 18.10 5.17 -6.52
N ASP A 133 17.24 6.08 -6.98
CA ASP A 133 17.12 7.44 -6.45
C ASP A 133 15.76 8.04 -6.87
N TYR A 134 15.47 9.26 -6.44
CA TYR A 134 14.19 9.92 -6.74
C TYR A 134 14.18 10.71 -8.06
N THR A 135 15.10 10.41 -8.99
CA THR A 135 15.20 11.10 -10.29
C THR A 135 13.93 10.92 -11.09
N GLY A 136 13.36 12.03 -11.55
CA GLY A 136 12.13 12.03 -12.34
C GLY A 136 10.85 12.10 -11.50
N PHE A 137 10.94 12.15 -10.17
CA PHE A 137 9.78 12.44 -9.34
C PHE A 137 9.25 13.85 -9.61
N VAL A 138 7.95 13.95 -9.87
CA VAL A 138 7.23 15.22 -9.99
C VAL A 138 6.17 15.25 -8.90
N PRO A 139 6.08 16.31 -8.07
CA PRO A 139 5.08 16.40 -7.01
C PRO A 139 3.64 16.24 -7.51
N PHE A 140 2.85 15.43 -6.82
CA PHE A 140 1.42 15.22 -7.06
C PHE A 140 0.72 14.88 -5.75
N GLY A 141 -0.60 15.03 -5.70
CA GLY A 141 -1.40 14.62 -4.53
C GLY A 141 -0.95 15.25 -3.21
N GLY A 142 -0.25 16.39 -3.24
CA GLY A 142 0.37 17.03 -2.08
C GLY A 142 1.70 16.44 -1.60
N TRP A 143 2.17 15.31 -2.15
CA TRP A 143 3.50 14.79 -1.86
C TRP A 143 4.58 15.60 -2.56
N SER A 144 5.53 16.13 -1.78
CA SER A 144 6.71 16.82 -2.28
C SER A 144 7.93 15.90 -2.47
N LYS A 145 7.91 14.73 -1.83
CA LYS A 145 8.91 13.66 -1.99
C LYS A 145 8.30 12.29 -1.66
N PRO A 146 8.75 11.21 -2.32
CA PRO A 146 8.43 9.85 -1.91
C PRO A 146 9.24 9.42 -0.67
N ALA A 147 8.80 8.33 -0.04
CA ALA A 147 9.49 7.61 1.02
C ALA A 147 10.14 6.32 0.51
N ILE A 148 9.60 5.72 -0.56
CA ILE A 148 10.16 4.57 -1.26
C ILE A 148 9.98 4.81 -2.77
N HIS A 149 10.91 4.30 -3.58
CA HIS A 149 10.80 4.28 -5.03
C HIS A 149 10.92 2.84 -5.57
N GLN A 150 9.88 2.35 -6.24
CA GLN A 150 9.94 1.10 -7.01
C GLN A 150 10.53 1.39 -8.39
N TYR A 151 11.80 1.01 -8.59
CA TYR A 151 12.57 1.38 -9.77
C TYR A 151 12.68 0.27 -10.83
N ALA A 152 12.30 -0.97 -10.48
CA ALA A 152 12.20 -2.09 -11.39
C ALA A 152 11.15 -3.10 -10.90
N GLY A 153 10.44 -3.75 -11.83
CA GLY A 153 9.48 -4.81 -11.53
C GLY A 153 9.79 -6.10 -12.27
N ASP A 154 9.09 -7.18 -11.92
CA ASP A 154 9.17 -8.51 -12.56
C ASP A 154 10.60 -9.10 -12.60
N TYR A 155 11.46 -8.71 -11.67
CA TYR A 155 12.83 -9.22 -11.62
C TYR A 155 12.81 -10.68 -11.15
N LYS A 156 13.37 -11.58 -11.97
CA LYS A 156 13.46 -13.00 -11.62
C LYS A 156 14.48 -13.20 -10.50
N GLY A 157 13.97 -13.34 -9.29
CA GLY A 157 14.75 -13.62 -8.11
C GLY A 157 15.25 -15.07 -8.06
N PRO A 158 16.19 -15.37 -7.14
CA PRO A 158 16.57 -16.75 -6.86
C PRO A 158 15.34 -17.57 -6.45
N CYS A 159 15.35 -18.87 -6.76
CA CYS A 159 14.24 -19.80 -6.48
C CYS A 159 12.93 -19.53 -7.25
N GLY A 160 12.97 -18.74 -8.33
CA GLY A 160 11.83 -18.57 -9.24
C GLY A 160 10.73 -17.63 -8.73
N VAL A 161 11.06 -16.77 -7.76
CA VAL A 161 10.18 -15.70 -7.30
C VAL A 161 10.30 -14.48 -8.21
N ASP A 162 9.21 -13.73 -8.33
CA ASP A 162 9.19 -12.43 -8.98
C ASP A 162 9.37 -11.35 -7.91
N LEU A 163 10.33 -10.47 -8.14
CA LEU A 163 10.70 -9.41 -7.20
C LEU A 163 10.51 -8.05 -7.86
N ASP A 164 9.88 -7.15 -7.12
CA ASP A 164 9.95 -5.73 -7.42
C ASP A 164 11.04 -5.09 -6.58
N LEU A 165 11.91 -4.32 -7.22
CA LEU A 165 13.07 -3.71 -6.59
C LEU A 165 12.77 -2.28 -6.17
N ASN A 166 13.12 -1.98 -4.92
CA ASN A 166 12.78 -0.73 -4.25
C ASN A 166 14.02 -0.02 -3.72
N TRP A 167 13.98 1.30 -3.71
CA TRP A 167 14.95 2.19 -3.09
C TRP A 167 14.31 2.96 -1.93
N TYR A 168 15.03 3.03 -0.81
CA TYR A 168 14.59 3.67 0.43
C TYR A 168 15.42 4.94 0.69
#